data_AF-A0A897NSI8-F1
#
_entry.id   AF-A0A897NSI8-F1
#
_cell.length_a   1.000
_cell.length_b   1.000
_cell.length_c   1.000
_cell.angle_alpha   90.00
_cell.angle_beta   90.00
_cell.angle_gamma   90.00
#
_symmetry.space_group_name_H-M   'P 1'
#
loop_
_entity.id
_entity.type
_entity.pdbx_description
1 polymer ?
#
loop_
_entity_poly.entity_id
_entity_poly.type
_entity_poly.pdbx_seq_one_letter_code
_entity_poly.pdbx_strand_id
1 'polypeptide(L)' 'MTENTTDADHESPPDAIPDTDLAADEFDQELGEQLGKDAQRYAEGEMSEDEFYEKYHDALIEEFGEDNRPVARGRDES' A
#
# COMPACT_ATOMS: atom_id res chain seq x y z
N MET A 1 49.53 -7.36 8.64
CA MET A 1 48.74 -8.05 7.59
C MET A 1 47.49 -7.23 7.43
N THR A 2 47.39 -6.49 6.32
CA THR A 2 46.21 -5.66 6.01
C THR A 2 45.19 -6.56 5.34
N GLU A 3 44.11 -6.89 6.03
CA GLU A 3 43.02 -7.68 5.48
C GLU A 3 42.19 -6.79 4.55
N ASN A 4 42.47 -6.91 3.26
CA ASN A 4 41.70 -6.35 2.18
C ASN A 4 40.44 -7.22 2.02
N THR A 5 39.40 -6.91 2.79
CA THR A 5 38.09 -7.58 2.67
C THR A 5 37.49 -7.23 1.32
N THR A 6 37.08 -8.28 0.62
CA THR A 6 36.72 -8.29 -0.79
C THR A 6 35.52 -7.39 -1.07
N ASP A 7 35.70 -6.48 -2.01
CA ASP A 7 34.67 -5.79 -2.78
C ASP A 7 34.16 -6.78 -3.85
N ALA A 8 33.33 -7.74 -3.44
CA ALA A 8 32.65 -8.66 -4.35
C ALA A 8 31.65 -9.51 -3.55
N ASP A 9 30.43 -9.02 -3.37
CA ASP A 9 29.23 -9.63 -3.98
C ASP A 9 27.98 -8.97 -3.41
N HIS A 10 27.58 -7.90 -4.10
CA HIS A 10 26.19 -7.47 -4.30
C HIS A 10 25.29 -7.39 -3.06
N GLU A 11 25.48 -6.34 -2.26
CA GLU A 11 24.40 -5.77 -1.44
C GLU A 11 23.25 -5.48 -2.41
N SER A 12 22.22 -6.33 -2.39
CA SER A 12 20.97 -6.07 -3.10
C SER A 12 20.51 -4.67 -2.71
N PRO A 13 19.99 -3.86 -3.66
CA PRO A 13 19.59 -2.50 -3.36
C PRO A 13 18.67 -2.52 -2.13
N PRO A 14 18.91 -1.65 -1.13
CA PRO A 14 18.10 -1.58 0.09
C PRO A 14 16.62 -1.22 -0.18
N ASP A 15 16.25 -1.00 -1.44
CA ASP A 15 14.90 -0.72 -1.92
C ASP A 15 14.06 -1.97 -2.23
N ALA A 16 14.61 -3.18 -2.12
CA ALA A 16 13.76 -4.36 -2.04
C ALA A 16 13.10 -4.33 -0.65
N ILE A 17 11.80 -3.97 -0.60
CA ILE A 17 10.95 -4.28 0.55
C ILE A 17 11.30 -5.72 0.91
N PRO A 18 11.82 -6.00 2.13
CA PRO A 18 12.13 -7.37 2.51
C PRO A 18 10.86 -8.21 2.25
N ASP A 19 11.01 -9.51 2.02
CA ASP A 19 9.92 -10.49 2.20
C ASP A 19 9.50 -10.42 3.69
N THR A 20 8.91 -9.29 4.08
CA THR A 20 8.12 -9.10 5.28
C THR A 20 7.09 -10.19 5.14
N ASP A 21 7.06 -11.09 6.12
CA ASP A 21 6.15 -12.21 6.19
C ASP A 21 4.73 -11.66 6.34
N LEU A 22 4.23 -11.19 5.21
CA LEU A 22 2.94 -10.58 4.99
C LEU A 22 1.86 -11.58 5.48
N ALA A 23 2.12 -12.88 5.37
CA ALA A 23 1.26 -13.95 5.87
C ALA A 23 1.15 -14.03 7.40
N ALA A 24 2.03 -13.36 8.15
CA ALA A 24 1.98 -13.28 9.61
C ALA A 24 1.24 -12.03 10.13
N ASP A 25 0.73 -11.17 9.24
CA ASP A 25 0.13 -9.89 9.58
C ASP A 25 -1.33 -10.07 10.05
N GLU A 26 -1.75 -9.25 11.02
CA GLU A 26 -3.10 -9.30 11.62
C GLU A 26 -4.19 -8.70 10.72
N PHE A 27 -3.82 -8.23 9.53
CA PHE A 27 -4.68 -7.54 8.58
C PHE A 27 -4.89 -8.37 7.31
N ASP A 28 -6.08 -8.23 6.71
CA ASP A 28 -6.36 -8.85 5.42
C ASP A 28 -5.53 -8.19 4.29
N GLN A 29 -4.51 -8.92 3.85
CA GLN A 29 -3.67 -8.51 2.73
C GLN A 29 -4.41 -8.50 1.39
N GLU A 30 -5.37 -9.40 1.18
CA GLU A 30 -6.13 -9.45 -0.07
C GLU A 30 -6.95 -8.16 -0.20
N LEU A 31 -7.53 -7.69 0.92
CA LEU A 31 -8.18 -6.39 0.99
C LEU A 31 -7.20 -5.26 0.64
N GLY A 32 -6.00 -5.25 1.23
CA GLY A 32 -4.97 -4.24 0.95
C GLY A 32 -4.52 -4.22 -0.53
N GLU A 33 -4.32 -5.40 -1.14
CA GLU A 33 -3.93 -5.52 -2.54
C GLU A 33 -5.02 -5.02 -3.48
N GLN A 34 -6.28 -5.39 -3.22
CA GLN A 34 -7.42 -4.92 -4.01
C GLN A 34 -7.60 -3.39 -3.87
N LEU A 35 -7.50 -2.87 -2.64
CA LEU A 35 -7.61 -1.46 -2.36
C LEU A 35 -6.55 -0.65 -3.12
N GLY A 36 -5.30 -1.13 -3.17
CA GLY A 36 -4.22 -0.49 -3.91
C GLY A 36 -4.48 -0.43 -5.43
N LYS A 37 -4.97 -1.52 -6.03
CA LYS A 37 -5.30 -1.56 -7.46
C LYS A 37 -6.43 -0.60 -7.81
N ASP A 38 -7.48 -0.56 -6.99
CA ASP A 38 -8.63 0.29 -7.25
C ASP A 38 -8.34 1.76 -6.90
N ALA A 39 -7.44 2.06 -5.95
CA ALA A 39 -6.95 3.41 -5.70
C ALA A 39 -6.23 3.99 -6.93
N GLN A 40 -5.48 3.15 -7.67
CA GLN A 40 -4.86 3.56 -8.92
C GLN A 40 -5.91 3.89 -10.00
N ARG A 41 -6.93 3.04 -10.15
CA ARG A 41 -8.05 3.31 -11.07
C ARG A 41 -8.84 4.56 -10.70
N TYR A 42 -9.04 4.82 -9.42
CA TYR A 42 -9.65 6.06 -8.93
C TYR A 42 -8.81 7.28 -9.33
N ALA A 43 -7.48 7.22 -9.14
CA ALA A 43 -6.57 8.29 -9.53
C ALA A 43 -6.54 8.53 -11.05
N GLU A 44 -6.69 7.47 -11.85
CA GLU A 44 -6.79 7.51 -13.31
C GLU A 44 -8.17 7.97 -13.81
N GLY A 45 -9.16 8.09 -12.92
CA GLY A 45 -10.54 8.47 -13.25
C GLY A 45 -11.36 7.35 -13.87
N GLU A 46 -10.89 6.10 -13.81
CA GLU A 46 -11.60 4.90 -14.26
C GLU A 46 -12.63 4.40 -13.23
N MET A 47 -12.50 4.83 -11.97
CA MET A 47 -13.43 4.55 -10.88
C MET A 47 -13.85 5.86 -10.21
N SER A 48 -15.13 5.96 -9.86
CA SER A 48 -15.66 7.14 -9.14
C SER A 48 -15.28 7.11 -7.67
N GLU A 49 -15.20 8.27 -7.04
CA GLU A 49 -14.92 8.38 -5.61
C GLU A 49 -15.94 7.58 -4.79
N ASP A 50 -17.24 7.81 -4.98
CA ASP A 50 -18.29 7.10 -4.24
C ASP A 50 -18.16 5.57 -4.37
N GLU A 51 -17.87 5.06 -5.57
CA GLU A 51 -17.69 3.62 -5.81
C GLU A 51 -16.49 3.06 -5.03
N PHE A 52 -15.37 3.79 -5.00
CA PHE A 52 -14.19 3.42 -4.22
C PHE A 52 -14.43 3.50 -2.71
N TYR A 53 -15.17 4.50 -2.25
CA TYR A 53 -15.47 4.63 -0.83
C TYR A 53 -16.44 3.55 -0.37
N GLU A 54 -17.60 3.42 -1.01
CA GLU A 54 -18.64 2.43 -0.68
C GLU A 54 -18.11 1.00 -0.70
N LYS A 55 -17.29 0.65 -1.69
CA LYS A 55 -16.74 -0.70 -1.84
C LYS A 55 -15.86 -1.15 -0.68
N TYR A 56 -15.10 -0.22 -0.09
CA TYR A 56 -14.08 -0.54 0.92
C TYR A 56 -14.40 0.01 2.31
N HIS A 57 -15.43 0.84 2.46
CA HIS A 57 -15.78 1.47 3.74
C HIS A 57 -16.08 0.44 4.82
N ASP A 58 -17.01 -0.47 4.53
CA ASP A 58 -17.43 -1.48 5.50
C ASP A 58 -16.28 -2.45 5.82
N ALA A 59 -15.50 -2.86 4.81
CA ALA A 59 -14.35 -3.75 5.00
C ALA A 59 -13.25 -3.10 5.85
N LEU A 60 -12.97 -1.81 5.65
CA LEU A 60 -11.98 -1.10 6.47
C LEU A 60 -12.49 -0.85 7.89
N ILE A 61 -13.79 -0.61 8.09
CA ILE A 61 -14.38 -0.53 9.43
C ILE A 61 -14.32 -1.89 10.12
N GLU A 62 -14.57 -2.99 9.42
CA GLU A 62 -14.50 -4.33 9.99
C GLU A 62 -13.08 -4.69 10.43
N GLU A 63 -12.08 -4.40 9.59
CA GLU A 63 -10.69 -4.75 9.84
C GLU A 63 -9.97 -3.77 10.79
N PHE A 64 -10.17 -2.47 10.62
CA PHE A 64 -9.43 -1.42 11.35
C PHE A 64 -10.27 -0.70 12.41
N GLY A 65 -11.59 -0.92 12.45
CA GLY A 65 -12.51 -0.25 13.38
C GLY A 65 -12.89 1.19 12.99
N GLU A 66 -12.23 1.76 11.98
CA GLU A 66 -12.46 3.10 11.48
C GLU A 66 -12.00 3.25 10.02
N ASP A 67 -12.70 4.10 9.26
CA ASP A 67 -12.30 4.51 7.92
C ASP A 67 -12.01 6.01 7.90
N ASN A 68 -10.74 6.37 8.06
CA ASN A 68 -10.24 7.75 8.03
C ASN A 68 -9.65 8.13 6.66
N ARG A 69 -10.00 7.40 5.59
CA ARG A 69 -9.51 7.74 4.26
C ARG A 69 -9.91 9.18 3.91
N PRO A 70 -8.98 9.99 3.38
CA PRO A 70 -9.27 11.37 3.04
C PRO A 70 -10.21 11.41 1.83
N VAL A 71 -11.51 11.52 2.08
CA VAL A 71 -12.49 11.91 1.04
C VAL A 71 -11.98 13.20 0.43
N ALA A 72 -11.74 13.19 -0.88
CA ALA A 72 -11.11 14.24 -1.66
C ALA A 72 -12.05 15.46 -1.74
N ARG A 73 -12.27 16.11 -0.60
CA ARG A 73 -12.77 17.48 -0.52
C ARG A 73 -11.63 18.42 -0.88
N GLY A 74 -11.18 18.38 -2.12
CA GLY A 74 -10.16 19.29 -2.62
C GLY A 74 -9.13 18.63 -3.51
N ARG A 75 -9.49 18.37 -4.77
CA ARG A 75 -8.57 18.69 -5.86
C ARG A 75 -8.49 20.22 -5.95
N ASP A 76 -7.84 20.83 -4.97
CA ASP A 76 -7.46 22.24 -4.96
C ASP A 76 -5.93 22.26 -4.77
N GLU A 77 -5.23 21.73 -5.78
CA GLU A 77 -3.80 21.96 -5.94
C GLU A 77 -3.64 23.12 -6.94
N SER A 78 -3.12 24.22 -6.41
CA SER A 78 -3.00 25.56 -7.02
C SER A 78 -2.02 25.66 -8.19
#